data_AF-A0A6A1WV02-F1
#
_entry.id   AF-A0A6A1WV02-F1
#
_cell.length_a   1.000
_cell.length_b   1.000
_cell.length_c   1.000
_cell.angle_alpha   90.00
_cell.angle_beta   90.00
_cell.angle_gamma   90.00
#
_symmetry.space_group_name_H-M   'P 1'
#
loop_
_entity.id
_entity.type
_entity.pdbx_description
1 polymer ?
#
loop_
_entity_poly.entity_id
_entity_poly.type
_entity_poly.pdbx_seq_one_letter_code
_entity_poly.pdbx_strand_id
1 'polypeptide(L)'
;MALHEAVRRNHLTVVILLLTEDPDFSYSANDAGETPLYIAIERNFKAVALKILESCVSPSYGGPLGRTALHAAVIQYDTEMIKELLKRFGDISTKADQNGWTPIHFAAFFIPQFPHTCC
;
A
#
# COMPACT_ATOMS: atom_id res chain seq x y z
N MET A 1 15.58 -5.27 -4.18
CA MET A 1 15.91 -4.57 -2.90
C MET A 1 16.04 -3.05 -3.04
N ALA A 2 16.74 -2.50 -4.02
CA ALA A 2 16.99 -1.05 -4.12
C ALA A 2 15.70 -0.17 -4.07
N LEU A 3 14.66 -0.55 -4.83
CA LEU A 3 13.39 0.19 -4.82
C LEU A 3 12.73 0.22 -3.43
N HIS A 4 12.75 -0.89 -2.70
CA HIS A 4 12.17 -0.95 -1.35
C HIS A 4 12.86 0.02 -0.40
N GLU A 5 14.19 0.10 -0.46
CA GLU A 5 14.96 1.01 0.38
C GLU A 5 14.75 2.48 0.01
N ALA A 6 14.68 2.79 -1.28
CA ALA A 6 14.34 4.13 -1.75
C ALA A 6 12.95 4.57 -1.24
N VAL A 7 11.98 3.67 -1.26
CA VAL A 7 10.62 3.90 -0.73
C VAL A 7 10.64 4.08 0.79
N ARG A 8 11.34 3.23 1.55
CA ARG A 8 11.46 3.36 3.02
C ARG A 8 12.02 4.71 3.44
N ARG A 9 12.90 5.28 2.62
CA ARG A 9 13.50 6.61 2.84
C ARG A 9 12.68 7.77 2.27
N ASN A 10 11.55 7.51 1.63
CA ASN A 10 10.74 8.51 0.93
C ASN A 10 11.53 9.30 -0.14
N HIS A 11 12.51 8.65 -0.80
CA HIS A 11 13.36 9.29 -1.81
C HIS A 11 12.69 9.26 -3.19
N LEU A 12 11.68 10.11 -3.42
CA LEU A 12 10.88 10.14 -4.64
C LEU A 12 11.73 10.19 -5.92
N THR A 13 12.76 11.03 -5.97
CA THR A 13 13.63 11.15 -7.16
C THR A 13 14.35 9.85 -7.49
N VAL A 14 14.80 9.12 -6.47
CA VAL A 14 15.47 7.82 -6.65
C VAL A 14 14.45 6.76 -7.07
N VAL A 15 13.23 6.79 -6.52
CA VAL A 15 12.13 5.92 -6.95
C VAL A 15 11.83 6.13 -8.43
N ILE A 16 11.69 7.38 -8.88
CA ILE A 16 11.44 7.70 -10.29
C ILE A 16 12.55 7.17 -11.19
N LEU A 17 13.82 7.39 -10.81
CA LEU A 17 14.96 6.90 -11.57
C LEU A 17 14.94 5.37 -11.68
N LEU A 18 14.77 4.67 -10.55
CA LEU A 18 14.75 3.21 -10.53
C LEU A 18 13.63 2.61 -11.38
N LEU A 19 12.43 3.19 -11.34
CA LEU A 19 11.29 2.74 -12.15
C LEU A 19 11.46 3.04 -13.64
N THR A 20 12.25 4.05 -13.99
CA THR A 20 12.52 4.42 -15.39
C THR A 20 13.57 3.52 -16.02
N GLU A 21 14.61 3.17 -15.24
CA GLU A 21 15.71 2.31 -15.70
C GLU A 21 15.35 0.81 -15.66
N ASP A 22 14.37 0.41 -14.83
CA ASP A 22 13.88 -0.97 -14.74
C ASP A 22 12.34 -1.01 -14.82
N PRO A 23 11.77 -0.84 -16.03
CA PRO A 23 10.33 -0.83 -16.24
C PRO A 23 9.69 -2.21 -16.01
N ASP A 24 10.48 -3.28 -16.09
CA ASP A 24 10.04 -4.67 -15.89
C ASP A 24 10.18 -5.13 -14.43
N PHE A 25 10.47 -4.22 -13.50
CA PHE A 25 10.59 -4.53 -12.09
C PHE A 25 9.34 -5.27 -11.59
N SER A 26 9.51 -6.46 -11.04
CA SER A 26 8.39 -7.35 -10.67
C SER A 26 7.49 -6.84 -9.53
N TYR A 27 7.81 -5.71 -8.90
CA TYR A 27 7.15 -5.17 -7.70
C TYR A 27 6.97 -6.18 -6.57
N SER A 28 7.76 -7.26 -6.58
CA SER A 28 7.66 -8.37 -5.63
C SER A 28 8.03 -7.94 -4.22
N ALA A 29 7.52 -8.69 -3.25
CA ALA A 29 7.84 -8.49 -1.85
C ALA A 29 9.33 -8.74 -1.57
N ASN A 30 9.89 -7.97 -0.63
CA ASN A 30 11.21 -8.24 -0.07
C ASN A 30 11.19 -9.42 0.93
N ASP A 31 12.33 -9.70 1.56
CA ASP A 31 12.48 -10.79 2.55
C ASP A 31 11.61 -10.61 3.81
N ALA A 32 11.13 -9.39 4.09
CA ALA A 32 10.18 -9.11 5.15
C ALA A 32 8.71 -9.30 4.70
N GLY A 33 8.49 -9.74 3.47
CA GLY A 33 7.16 -9.92 2.89
C GLY A 33 6.49 -8.61 2.49
N GLU A 34 7.23 -7.50 2.37
CA GLU A 34 6.66 -6.18 2.09
C GLU A 34 6.92 -5.79 0.63
N THR A 35 5.87 -5.35 -0.06
CA THR A 35 6.01 -4.75 -1.39
C THR A 35 6.36 -3.27 -1.32
N PRO A 36 6.97 -2.67 -2.35
CA PRO A 36 7.24 -1.24 -2.37
C PRO A 36 5.96 -0.41 -2.22
N LEU A 37 4.86 -0.84 -2.85
CA LEU A 37 3.58 -0.15 -2.75
C LEU A 37 3.01 -0.22 -1.32
N TYR A 38 3.08 -1.38 -0.67
CA TYR A 38 2.66 -1.53 0.73
C TYR A 38 3.43 -0.57 1.65
N ILE A 39 4.76 -0.54 1.56
CA ILE A 39 5.60 0.34 2.39
C ILE A 39 5.24 1.81 2.17
N ALA A 40 5.06 2.24 0.93
CA ALA A 40 4.73 3.63 0.62
C ALA A 40 3.40 4.05 1.26
N ILE A 41 2.39 3.18 1.22
CA ILE A 41 1.05 3.47 1.75
C ILE A 41 1.03 3.37 3.28
N GLU A 42 1.63 2.34 3.85
CA GLU A 42 1.71 2.15 5.30
C GLU A 42 2.38 3.34 5.98
N ARG A 43 3.38 3.95 5.33
CA ARG A 43 4.07 5.15 5.79
C ARG A 43 3.44 6.48 5.35
N ASN A 44 2.29 6.44 4.67
CA ASN A 44 1.57 7.60 4.14
C ASN A 44 2.40 8.48 3.18
N PHE A 45 3.31 7.88 2.43
CA PHE A 45 4.13 8.55 1.41
C PHE A 45 3.40 8.66 0.08
N LYS A 46 2.35 9.50 0.04
CA LYS A 46 1.40 9.59 -1.08
C LYS A 46 2.07 9.79 -2.45
N ALA A 47 3.05 10.70 -2.55
CA ALA A 47 3.71 10.96 -3.83
C ALA A 47 4.48 9.74 -4.36
N VAL A 48 5.15 9.01 -3.48
CA VAL A 48 5.85 7.76 -3.82
C VAL A 48 4.84 6.66 -4.18
N ALA A 49 3.76 6.52 -3.41
CA ALA A 49 2.71 5.54 -3.68
C ALA A 49 2.07 5.77 -5.06
N LEU A 50 1.69 7.02 -5.38
CA LEU A 50 1.13 7.38 -6.68
C LEU A 50 2.12 7.10 -7.81
N LYS A 51 3.41 7.44 -7.63
CA LYS A 51 4.43 7.17 -8.64
C LYS A 51 4.59 5.67 -8.91
N ILE A 52 4.55 4.84 -7.86
CA ILE A 52 4.58 3.38 -8.01
C ILE A 52 3.32 2.91 -8.74
N LEU A 53 2.13 3.43 -8.40
CA LEU A 53 0.87 3.05 -9.03
C LEU A 53 0.78 3.38 -10.52
N GLU A 54 1.50 4.41 -10.99
CA GLU A 54 1.59 4.75 -12.42
C GLU A 54 2.25 3.64 -13.26
N SER A 55 3.21 2.93 -12.69
CA SER A 55 4.03 1.94 -13.39
C SER A 55 3.72 0.50 -12.97
N CYS A 56 3.07 0.32 -11.83
CA CYS A 56 2.72 -0.97 -11.27
C CYS A 56 1.53 -1.59 -12.03
N VAL A 57 1.80 -2.68 -12.75
CA VAL A 57 0.81 -3.40 -13.57
C VAL A 57 0.00 -4.43 -12.75
N SER A 58 0.51 -4.80 -11.57
CA SER A 58 -0.17 -5.70 -10.63
C SER A 58 0.28 -5.34 -9.22
N PRO A 59 -0.64 -5.14 -8.26
CA PRO A 59 -0.27 -4.96 -6.88
C PRO A 59 0.18 -6.34 -6.42
N SER A 60 1.47 -6.63 -6.53
CA SER A 60 1.96 -7.90 -6.02
C SER A 60 1.52 -8.01 -4.54
N TYR A 61 1.04 -9.20 -4.17
CA TYR A 61 0.47 -9.40 -2.85
C TYR A 61 1.61 -9.54 -1.85
N GLY A 62 1.75 -8.58 -0.95
CA GLY A 62 2.81 -8.63 0.06
C GLY A 62 2.79 -7.44 1.00
N GLY A 63 2.54 -7.76 2.25
CA GLY A 63 2.70 -6.95 3.43
C GLY A 63 2.83 -7.89 4.63
N PRO A 64 3.29 -7.40 5.79
CA PRO A 64 3.38 -8.19 7.00
C PRO A 64 2.05 -8.89 7.30
N LEU A 65 2.10 -10.15 7.73
CA LEU A 65 0.93 -10.99 7.98
C LEU A 65 0.03 -11.24 6.75
N GLY A 66 0.57 -11.16 5.52
CA GLY A 66 -0.20 -11.37 4.30
C GLY A 66 -1.13 -10.20 3.94
N ARG A 67 -0.93 -9.03 4.55
CA ARG A 67 -1.73 -7.83 4.28
C ARG A 67 -1.44 -7.27 2.89
N THR A 68 -2.46 -6.74 2.25
CA THR A 68 -2.35 -6.04 0.96
C THR A 68 -2.13 -4.54 1.15
N ALA A 69 -1.76 -3.83 0.07
CA ALA A 69 -1.72 -2.38 0.05
C ALA A 69 -3.06 -1.72 0.46
N LEU A 70 -4.20 -2.37 0.17
CA LEU A 70 -5.52 -1.86 0.57
C LEU A 70 -5.76 -1.99 2.08
N HIS A 71 -5.23 -3.03 2.73
CA HIS A 71 -5.25 -3.09 4.20
C HIS A 71 -4.51 -1.90 4.80
N ALA A 72 -3.31 -1.59 4.28
CA ALA A 72 -2.54 -0.44 4.73
C ALA A 72 -3.30 0.88 4.54
N ALA A 73 -3.92 1.09 3.37
CA ALA A 73 -4.69 2.31 3.09
C ALA A 73 -5.89 2.48 4.04
N VAL A 74 -6.59 1.39 4.36
CA VAL A 74 -7.69 1.38 5.34
C VAL A 74 -7.22 1.70 6.74
N ILE A 75 -6.12 1.08 7.19
CA ILE A 75 -5.53 1.34 8.52
C ILE A 75 -5.10 2.81 8.67
N GLN A 76 -4.61 3.42 7.58
CA GLN A 76 -4.20 4.84 7.55
C GLN A 76 -5.37 5.81 7.33
N TYR A 77 -6.60 5.31 7.14
CA TYR A 77 -7.79 6.11 6.79
C TYR A 77 -7.60 7.01 5.55
N ASP A 78 -6.72 6.61 4.63
CA ASP A 78 -6.46 7.38 3.40
C ASP A 78 -7.53 7.07 2.35
N THR A 79 -8.67 7.74 2.46
CA THR A 79 -9.84 7.54 1.59
C THR A 79 -9.53 7.74 0.12
N GLU A 80 -8.62 8.65 -0.22
CA GLU A 80 -8.19 8.87 -1.61
C GLU A 80 -7.35 7.70 -2.13
N MET A 81 -6.41 7.19 -1.33
CA MET A 81 -5.63 6.01 -1.70
C MET A 81 -6.51 4.75 -1.78
N ILE A 82 -7.49 4.58 -0.89
CA ILE A 82 -8.47 3.50 -0.95
C ILE A 82 -9.21 3.51 -2.30
N LYS A 83 -9.73 4.68 -2.71
CA LYS A 83 -10.42 4.82 -4.00
C LYS A 83 -9.50 4.49 -5.18
N GLU A 84 -8.27 5.00 -5.17
CA GLU A 84 -7.32 4.79 -6.27
C GLU A 84 -6.93 3.31 -6.39
N LEU A 85 -6.68 2.62 -5.27
CA LEU A 85 -6.39 1.19 -5.25
C LEU A 85 -7.57 0.35 -5.73
N LEU A 86 -8.80 0.63 -5.28
CA LEU A 86 -10.00 -0.09 -5.72
C LEU A 86 -10.28 0.11 -7.20
N LYS A 87 -10.03 1.31 -7.72
CA LYS A 87 -10.21 1.63 -9.14
C LYS A 87 -9.24 0.84 -10.02
N ARG A 88 -7.99 0.67 -9.60
CA ARG A 88 -6.97 -0.07 -10.36
C ARG A 88 -7.04 -1.58 -10.15
N PHE A 89 -7.36 -2.01 -8.93
CA PHE A 89 -7.17 -3.37 -8.46
C PHE A 89 -8.35 -3.83 -7.60
N GLY A 90 -9.56 -3.84 -8.17
CA GLY A 90 -10.79 -4.13 -7.42
C GLY A 90 -10.81 -5.50 -6.71
N ASP A 91 -10.05 -6.48 -7.21
CA ASP A 91 -9.96 -7.84 -6.65
C ASP A 91 -9.34 -7.88 -5.25
N ILE A 92 -8.49 -6.90 -4.90
CA ILE A 92 -7.76 -6.88 -3.62
C ILE A 92 -8.66 -6.61 -2.40
N SER A 93 -9.90 -6.16 -2.63
CA SER A 93 -10.91 -5.93 -1.59
C SER A 93 -11.39 -7.21 -0.89
N THR A 94 -11.30 -8.35 -1.58
CA THR A 94 -11.75 -9.66 -1.09
C THR A 94 -10.62 -10.48 -0.49
N LYS A 95 -9.37 -10.02 -0.62
CA LYS A 95 -8.19 -10.75 -0.14
C LYS A 95 -8.10 -10.64 1.38
N ALA A 96 -8.09 -11.79 2.04
CA ALA A 96 -7.88 -11.87 3.47
C ALA A 96 -6.38 -11.90 3.82
N ASP A 97 -6.02 -11.30 4.94
CA ASP A 97 -4.72 -11.48 5.58
C ASP A 97 -4.61 -12.87 6.24
N GLN A 98 -3.48 -13.16 6.89
CA GLN A 98 -3.25 -14.44 7.56
C GLN A 98 -4.23 -14.74 8.70
N ASN A 99 -4.93 -13.73 9.23
CA ASN A 99 -5.95 -13.90 10.26
C ASN A 99 -7.35 -14.08 9.66
N GLY A 100 -7.48 -14.13 8.34
CA GLY A 100 -8.77 -14.20 7.65
C GLY A 100 -9.46 -12.84 7.50
N TRP A 101 -8.81 -11.73 7.83
CA TRP A 101 -9.41 -10.41 7.77
C TRP A 101 -9.17 -9.77 6.42
N THR A 102 -10.24 -9.31 5.77
CA THR A 102 -10.15 -8.51 4.53
C THR A 102 -10.04 -7.01 4.86
N PRO A 103 -9.68 -6.14 3.90
CA PRO A 103 -9.64 -4.70 4.15
C PRO A 103 -10.97 -4.15 4.65
N ILE A 104 -12.10 -4.73 4.26
CA ILE A 104 -13.44 -4.33 4.73
C ILE A 104 -13.64 -4.69 6.22
N HIS A 105 -13.12 -5.82 6.68
CA HIS A 105 -13.15 -6.16 8.12
C HIS A 105 -12.37 -5.12 8.94
N PHE A 106 -11.20 -4.71 8.45
CA PHE A 106 -10.44 -3.61 9.05
C PHE A 106 -11.23 -2.31 9.02
N ALA A 107 -11.84 -1.95 7.89
CA ALA A 107 -12.61 -0.72 7.78
C ALA A 107 -13.74 -0.69 8.82
N ALA A 108 -14.47 -1.79 9.00
CA ALA A 108 -15.56 -1.93 9.96
C ALA A 108 -15.08 -1.93 11.43
N PHE A 109 -13.95 -2.58 11.72
CA PHE A 109 -13.39 -2.64 13.07
C PHE A 109 -12.75 -1.32 13.50
N PHE A 110 -12.09 -0.64 12.57
CA PHE A 110 -11.39 0.62 12.78
C PHE A 110 -12.27 1.84 12.48
N ILE A 111 -13.57 1.70 12.10
CA ILE A 111 -14.48 2.86 12.04
C ILE A 111 -14.37 3.56 13.40
N PRO A 112 -13.93 4.81 13.46
CA PRO A 112 -13.80 5.50 14.73
C PRO A 112 -15.18 5.54 15.38
N GLN A 113 -15.31 4.91 16.55
CA GLN A 113 -16.09 5.58 17.59
C GLN A 113 -15.43 6.95 17.72
N PHE A 114 -16.18 7.99 17.32
CA PHE A 114 -15.82 9.39 17.48
C PHE A 114 -14.92 9.58 18.72
N PRO A 115 -13.71 10.17 18.63
CA PRO A 115 -13.22 10.85 19.79
C PRO A 115 -14.18 12.02 19.99
N HIS A 116 -14.98 11.89 21.04
CA HIS A 116 -15.59 12.95 21.82
C HIS A 116 -15.46 14.35 21.21
N THR A 117 -16.61 14.93 20.83
CA THR A 117 -16.85 16.31 21.21
C THR A 117 -16.52 16.45 22.70
N CYS A 118 -15.34 16.96 23.02
CA CYS A 118 -15.11 17.66 24.27
C CYS A 118 -14.72 19.08 23.89
N CYS A 119 -15.46 19.99 24.51
CA CYS A 119 -15.47 21.44 24.43
C CYS A 119 -14.10 22.11 24.25
#